data_AF-A0A957GHX4-F1
#
_entry.id   AF-A0A957GHX4-F1
#
_cell.length_a   1.000
_cell.length_b   1.000
_cell.length_c   1.000
_cell.angle_alpha   90.00
_cell.angle_beta   90.00
_cell.angle_gamma   90.00
#
_symmetry.space_group_name_H-M   'P 1'
#
loop_
_entity.id
_entity.type
_entity.pdbx_description
1 polymer ?
#
loop_
_entity_poly.entity_id
_entity_poly.type
_entity_poly.pdbx_seq_one_letter_code
_entity_poly.pdbx_strand_id
1 'polypeptide(L)'
;ENGRFSPRYPAPYSTYQQLRQEDEQAAAPAAAAKPRPAEPAPTAKPRKLTWKEKRELEELDSQVEALEQEKADLQAAINAIGGDYQQLQILSGRLEQCETSLEAIMERWLELTEIAEGE
;
A
#
# COMPACT_ATOMS: atom_id res chain seq x y z
N GLU A 1 -9.24 -30.68 5.36
CA GLU A 1 -8.65 -30.07 6.57
C GLU A 1 -8.78 -28.55 6.47
N ASN A 2 -9.63 -27.97 7.30
CA ASN A 2 -9.98 -26.55 7.21
C ASN A 2 -8.98 -25.71 8.01
N GLY A 3 -7.96 -25.19 7.33
CA GLY A 3 -6.98 -24.27 7.89
C GLY A 3 -7.59 -22.90 8.17
N ARG A 4 -8.12 -22.73 9.38
CA ARG A 4 -8.67 -21.48 9.90
C ARG A 4 -7.54 -20.47 10.14
N PHE A 5 -7.35 -19.53 9.22
CA PHE A 5 -6.46 -18.38 9.42
C PHE A 5 -7.02 -17.49 10.56
N SER A 6 -6.22 -17.28 11.60
CA SER A 6 -6.54 -16.43 12.75
C SER A 6 -6.31 -14.94 12.39
N PRO A 7 -7.04 -13.97 12.97
CA PRO A 7 -7.14 -12.59 12.49
C PRO A 7 -6.00 -11.72 13.02
N ARG A 8 -4.78 -11.94 12.53
CA ARG A 8 -3.58 -11.20 12.97
C ARG A 8 -2.75 -10.61 11.83
N TYR A 9 -3.37 -10.29 10.71
CA TYR A 9 -2.77 -9.45 9.68
C TYR A 9 -3.79 -8.42 9.18
N PRO A 10 -3.40 -7.15 8.97
CA PRO A 10 -4.24 -6.19 8.30
C PRO A 10 -4.54 -6.75 6.91
N ALA A 11 -5.82 -6.80 6.58
CA ALA A 11 -6.28 -7.43 5.35
C ALA A 11 -5.60 -6.73 4.14
N PRO A 12 -5.15 -7.50 3.11
CA PRO A 12 -4.41 -6.94 1.99
C PRO A 12 -5.24 -5.82 1.32
N TYR A 13 -4.61 -4.81 0.72
CA TYR A 13 -5.28 -3.67 0.08
C TYR A 13 -6.44 -4.07 -0.86
N SER A 14 -6.38 -5.28 -1.43
CA SER A 14 -7.48 -5.91 -2.17
C SER A 14 -8.80 -6.02 -1.39
N THR A 15 -8.75 -6.29 -0.08
CA THR A 15 -9.96 -6.31 0.78
C THR A 15 -10.55 -4.92 0.99
N TYR A 16 -9.73 -3.87 1.02
CA TYR A 16 -10.21 -2.49 1.08
C TYR A 16 -10.93 -2.11 -0.23
N GLN A 17 -10.39 -2.53 -1.38
CA GLN A 17 -11.06 -2.37 -2.68
C GLN A 17 -12.37 -3.15 -2.75
N GLN A 18 -12.40 -4.40 -2.27
CA GLN A 18 -13.62 -5.21 -2.22
C GLN A 18 -14.69 -4.59 -1.32
N LEU A 19 -14.33 -4.17 -0.10
CA LEU A 19 -15.26 -3.50 0.81
C LEU A 19 -15.83 -2.22 0.21
N ARG A 20 -15.00 -1.46 -0.54
CA ARG A 20 -15.45 -0.26 -1.23
C ARG A 20 -16.40 -0.57 -2.39
N GLN A 21 -16.11 -1.62 -3.17
CA GLN A 21 -17.00 -2.09 -4.24
C GLN A 21 -18.31 -2.67 -3.69
N GLU A 22 -18.26 -3.36 -2.56
CA GLU A 22 -19.43 -3.92 -1.87
C GLU A 22 -20.31 -2.79 -1.29
N ASP A 23 -19.73 -1.73 -0.73
CA ASP A 23 -20.47 -0.54 -0.27
C ASP A 23 -21.12 0.19 -1.46
N GLU A 24 -20.41 0.30 -2.58
CA GLU A 24 -20.90 0.94 -3.82
C GLU A 24 -21.98 0.11 -4.54
N GLN A 25 -21.92 -1.23 -4.43
CA GLN A 25 -22.96 -2.14 -4.93
C GLN A 25 -24.15 -2.28 -3.97
N ALA A 26 -23.93 -2.18 -2.65
CA ALA A 26 -24.99 -2.14 -1.64
C ALA A 26 -25.76 -0.80 -1.64
N ALA A 27 -25.15 0.27 -2.18
CA ALA A 27 -25.78 1.56 -2.44
C ALA A 27 -26.61 1.62 -3.74
N ALA A 28 -26.85 0.48 -4.42
CA ALA A 28 -27.75 0.44 -5.58
C ALA A 28 -29.23 0.54 -5.12
N PRO A 29 -29.96 1.62 -5.47
CA PRO A 29 -31.36 1.73 -5.07
C PRO A 29 -32.25 0.87 -5.98
N ALA A 30 -32.92 -0.11 -5.38
CA ALA A 30 -34.14 -0.66 -5.93
C ALA A 30 -35.25 0.40 -5.87
N ALA A 31 -35.66 0.95 -7.02
CA ALA A 31 -37.06 1.20 -7.41
C ALA A 31 -37.15 2.27 -8.52
N ALA A 32 -37.90 1.91 -9.56
CA ALA A 32 -38.26 2.79 -10.67
C ALA A 32 -39.04 4.04 -10.22
N ALA A 33 -38.51 5.23 -10.52
CA ALA A 33 -39.30 6.46 -10.63
C ALA A 33 -38.60 7.46 -11.59
N LYS A 34 -39.33 7.82 -12.66
CA LYS A 34 -39.20 8.89 -13.67
C LYS A 34 -37.88 9.70 -13.72
N PRO A 35 -37.29 9.92 -14.92
CA PRO A 35 -36.06 10.70 -15.05
C PRO A 35 -36.33 12.17 -14.72
N ARG A 36 -35.77 12.64 -13.61
CA ARG A 36 -35.58 14.06 -13.33
C ARG A 36 -34.27 14.48 -14.00
N PRO A 37 -34.15 15.71 -14.57
CA PRO A 37 -32.91 16.15 -15.21
C PRO A 37 -31.76 16.00 -14.22
N ALA A 38 -30.74 15.24 -14.60
CA ALA A 38 -29.53 15.06 -13.80
C ALA A 38 -28.84 16.41 -13.69
N GLU A 39 -28.85 17.00 -12.51
CA GLU A 39 -27.91 18.07 -12.16
C GLU A 39 -26.48 17.53 -12.37
N PRO A 40 -25.56 18.37 -12.87
CA PRO A 40 -24.17 17.96 -13.03
C PRO A 40 -23.64 17.53 -11.66
N ALA A 41 -23.10 16.31 -11.59
CA ALA A 41 -22.50 15.78 -10.38
C ALA A 41 -21.48 16.79 -9.82
N PRO A 42 -21.50 17.09 -8.51
CA PRO A 42 -20.53 18.00 -7.94
C PRO A 42 -19.13 17.47 -8.24
N THR A 43 -18.28 18.33 -8.81
CA THR A 43 -16.86 18.04 -9.02
C THR A 43 -16.30 17.53 -7.70
N ALA A 44 -15.66 16.37 -7.73
CA ALA A 44 -15.11 15.72 -6.55
C ALA A 44 -14.19 16.71 -5.84
N LYS A 45 -14.66 17.30 -4.74
CA LYS A 45 -13.85 18.18 -3.93
C LYS A 45 -12.68 17.35 -3.40
N PRO A 46 -11.47 17.92 -3.34
CA PRO A 46 -10.36 17.22 -2.77
C PRO A 46 -10.68 16.76 -1.34
N ARG A 47 -10.37 15.49 -1.08
CA ARG A 47 -10.61 14.87 0.21
C ARG A 47 -9.38 15.05 1.08
N LYS A 48 -9.59 15.37 2.35
CA LYS A 48 -8.52 15.38 3.35
C LYS A 48 -8.14 13.95 3.74
N LEU A 49 -6.89 13.74 4.14
CA LEU A 49 -6.43 12.48 4.72
C LEU A 49 -7.27 12.07 5.93
N THR A 50 -7.68 10.80 5.95
CA THR A 50 -8.31 10.17 7.11
C THR A 50 -7.28 9.90 8.22
N TRP A 51 -7.75 9.69 9.46
CA TRP A 51 -6.86 9.35 10.58
C TRP A 51 -6.01 8.11 10.33
N LYS A 52 -6.56 7.12 9.62
CA LYS A 52 -5.84 5.89 9.26
C LYS A 52 -4.74 6.16 8.23
N GLU A 53 -5.01 6.98 7.22
CA GLU A 53 -4.02 7.34 6.19
C GLU A 53 -2.89 8.22 6.78
N LYS A 54 -3.18 9.06 7.78
CA LYS A 54 -2.15 9.80 8.52
C LYS A 54 -1.22 8.87 9.31
N ARG A 55 -1.81 7.88 10.00
CA ARG A 55 -1.07 6.82 10.69
C ARG A 55 -0.25 5.98 9.72
N GLU A 56 -0.77 5.73 8.52
CA GLU A 56 -0.08 5.02 7.46
C GLU A 56 1.16 5.78 6.99
N LEU A 57 1.09 7.10 6.77
CA LEU A 57 2.25 7.91 6.43
C LEU A 57 3.38 7.81 7.46
N GLU A 58 3.06 7.95 8.76
CA GLU A 58 4.05 7.82 9.86
C GLU A 58 4.72 6.43 9.88
N GLU A 59 3.94 5.39 9.58
CA GLU A 59 4.42 4.01 9.52
C GLU A 59 5.28 3.77 8.26
N LEU A 60 4.91 4.32 7.10
CA LEU A 60 5.69 4.25 5.87
C LEU A 60 7.06 4.89 6.06
N ASP A 61 7.16 6.05 6.72
CA ASP A 61 8.45 6.69 7.03
C ASP A 61 9.36 5.75 7.85
N SER A 62 8.79 5.11 8.88
CA SER A 62 9.53 4.14 9.71
C SER A 62 9.97 2.90 8.93
N GLN A 63 9.14 2.44 7.99
CA GLN A 63 9.46 1.30 7.12
C GLN A 63 10.55 1.64 6.10
N VAL A 64 10.56 2.87 5.55
CA VAL A 64 11.64 3.33 4.67
C VAL A 64 12.97 3.29 5.42
N GLU A 65 13.05 3.85 6.63
CA GLU A 65 14.28 3.83 7.43
C GLU A 65 14.77 2.40 7.69
N ALA A 66 13.87 1.49 8.05
CA ALA A 66 14.21 0.09 8.31
C ALA A 66 14.74 -0.63 7.05
N LEU A 67 14.09 -0.43 5.90
CA LEU A 67 14.49 -1.04 4.63
C LEU A 67 15.78 -0.42 4.09
N GLU A 68 16.03 0.87 4.29
CA GLU A 68 17.30 1.50 3.93
C GLU A 68 18.47 0.92 4.74
N GLN A 69 18.26 0.67 6.04
CA GLN A 69 19.25 -0.01 6.87
C GLN A 69 19.47 -1.46 6.41
N GLU A 70 18.39 -2.21 6.16
CA GLU A 70 18.50 -3.59 5.65
C GLU A 70 19.24 -3.63 4.31
N LYS A 71 18.95 -2.71 3.39
CA LYS A 71 19.66 -2.55 2.12
C LYS A 71 21.17 -2.32 2.35
N ALA A 72 21.54 -1.42 3.26
CA ALA A 72 22.94 -1.15 3.57
C ALA A 72 23.64 -2.38 4.16
N ASP A 73 22.98 -3.10 5.07
CA ASP A 73 23.49 -4.33 5.67
C ASP A 73 23.68 -5.44 4.64
N LEU A 74 22.70 -5.62 3.73
CA LEU A 74 22.79 -6.59 2.63
C LEU A 74 23.95 -6.26 1.69
N GLN A 75 24.14 -4.98 1.33
CA GLN A 75 25.26 -4.54 0.51
C GLN A 75 26.61 -4.79 1.21
N ALA A 76 26.71 -4.51 2.51
CA ALA A 76 27.91 -4.81 3.29
C ALA A 76 28.19 -6.32 3.34
N ALA A 77 27.16 -7.13 3.53
CA ALA A 77 27.27 -8.60 3.53
C ALA A 77 27.71 -9.14 2.16
N ILE A 78 27.17 -8.60 1.06
CA ILE A 78 27.61 -8.95 -0.31
C ILE A 78 29.10 -8.65 -0.51
N ASN A 79 29.56 -7.47 -0.08
CA ASN A 79 30.97 -7.09 -0.20
C ASN A 79 31.90 -7.96 0.67
N ALA A 80 31.39 -8.50 1.77
CA ALA A 80 32.14 -9.38 2.67
C ALA A 80 32.18 -10.85 2.19
N ILE A 81 31.34 -11.25 1.23
CA ILE A 81 31.31 -12.63 0.74
C ILE A 81 32.56 -12.94 -0.09
N GLY A 82 33.45 -13.74 0.50
CA GLY A 82 34.70 -14.21 -0.10
C GLY A 82 34.53 -15.38 -1.08
N GLY A 83 33.56 -15.30 -2.00
CA GLY A 83 33.44 -16.23 -3.13
C GLY A 83 32.38 -17.34 -3.05
N ASP A 84 31.47 -17.30 -2.06
CA ASP A 84 30.28 -18.17 -2.07
C ASP A 84 29.22 -17.61 -3.03
N TYR A 85 29.19 -18.16 -4.25
CA TYR A 85 28.27 -17.74 -5.31
C TYR A 85 26.80 -17.99 -4.95
N GLN A 86 26.49 -19.05 -4.19
CA GLN A 86 25.12 -19.37 -3.82
C GLN A 86 24.60 -18.37 -2.78
N GLN A 87 25.42 -18.05 -1.78
CA GLN A 87 25.08 -17.01 -0.81
C GLN A 87 24.99 -15.62 -1.46
N LEU A 88 25.89 -15.32 -2.41
CA LEU A 88 25.83 -14.09 -3.19
C LEU A 88 24.49 -13.95 -3.91
N GLN A 89 24.03 -15.00 -4.61
CA GLN A 89 22.75 -14.96 -5.32
C GLN A 89 21.56 -14.75 -4.36
N ILE A 90 21.60 -15.36 -3.18
CA ILE A 90 20.55 -15.18 -2.16
C ILE A 90 20.55 -13.74 -1.64
N LEU A 91 21.71 -13.17 -1.30
CA LEU A 91 21.81 -11.80 -0.80
C LEU A 91 21.41 -10.79 -1.86
N SER A 92 21.84 -10.97 -3.11
CA SER A 92 21.43 -10.11 -4.22
C SER A 92 19.92 -10.17 -4.45
N GLY A 93 19.30 -11.35 -4.40
CA GLY A 93 17.85 -11.47 -4.52
C GLY A 93 17.08 -10.78 -3.37
N ARG A 94 17.64 -10.79 -2.15
CA ARG A 94 17.08 -10.03 -1.02
C ARG A 94 17.26 -8.53 -1.21
N LEU A 95 18.41 -8.09 -1.73
CA LEU A 95 18.67 -6.70 -2.05
C LEU A 95 17.64 -6.17 -3.07
N GLU A 96 17.41 -6.93 -4.15
CA GLU A 96 16.39 -6.59 -5.16
C GLU A 96 14.97 -6.52 -4.56
N GLN A 97 14.62 -7.45 -3.67
CA GLN A 97 13.33 -7.42 -2.96
C GLN A 97 13.21 -6.20 -2.04
N CYS A 98 14.28 -5.83 -1.35
CA CYS A 98 14.33 -4.66 -0.50
C CYS A 98 14.14 -3.37 -1.33
N GLU A 99 14.80 -3.29 -2.50
CA GLU A 99 14.65 -2.18 -3.43
C GLU A 99 13.24 -2.08 -4.01
N THR A 100 12.66 -3.21 -4.43
CA THR A 100 11.27 -3.26 -4.92
C THR A 100 10.27 -2.83 -3.83
N SER A 101 10.54 -3.20 -2.57
CA SER A 101 9.69 -2.81 -1.44
C SER A 101 9.78 -1.32 -1.14
N LEU A 102 10.99 -0.74 -1.21
CA LEU A 102 11.20 0.70 -1.08
C LEU A 102 10.45 1.48 -2.18
N GLU A 103 10.53 1.04 -3.43
CA GLU A 103 9.81 1.67 -4.55
C GLU A 103 8.29 1.66 -4.31
N ALA A 104 7.72 0.52 -3.92
CA ALA A 104 6.29 0.41 -3.62
C ALA A 104 5.84 1.30 -2.45
N ILE A 105 6.67 1.43 -1.41
CA ILE A 105 6.40 2.34 -0.28
C ILE A 105 6.47 3.79 -0.73
N MET A 106 7.45 4.16 -1.57
CA MET A 106 7.58 5.50 -2.11
C MET A 106 6.37 5.88 -2.99
N GLU A 107 5.89 4.98 -3.84
CA GLU A 107 4.66 5.18 -4.62
C GLU A 107 3.46 5.43 -3.70
N ARG A 108 3.30 4.60 -2.67
CA ARG A 108 2.19 4.75 -1.70
C ARG A 108 2.29 6.05 -0.91
N TRP A 109 3.50 6.41 -0.47
CA TRP A 109 3.75 7.66 0.23
C TRP A 109 3.40 8.86 -0.66
N LEU A 110 3.81 8.82 -1.93
CA LEU A 110 3.47 9.84 -2.92
C LEU A 110 1.95 9.99 -3.06
N GLU A 111 1.21 8.90 -3.26
CA GLU A 111 -0.27 8.94 -3.34
C GLU A 111 -0.90 9.62 -2.11
N LEU A 112 -0.42 9.27 -0.91
CA LEU A 112 -0.91 9.84 0.33
C LEU A 112 -0.56 11.32 0.47
N THR A 113 0.63 11.73 0.01
CA THR A 113 1.01 13.15 -0.02
C THR A 113 0.23 13.95 -1.04
N GLU A 114 -0.08 13.41 -2.22
CA GLU A 114 -0.95 14.08 -3.20
C GLU A 114 -2.35 14.30 -2.64
N ILE A 115 -2.89 13.34 -1.88
CA ILE A 115 -4.16 13.50 -1.15
C ILE A 115 -4.04 14.57 -0.05
N ALA A 116 -2.88 14.70 0.58
CA ALA A 116 -2.63 15.69 1.62
C ALA A 116 -2.47 17.12 1.07
N GLU A 117 -1.78 17.28 -0.05
CA GLU A 117 -1.52 18.56 -0.71
C GLU A 117 -2.72 19.04 -1.52
N GLY A 118 -3.52 18.11 -2.03
CA GLY A 118 -4.68 18.41 -2.85
C GLY A 118 -5.80 19.17 -2.15
N GLU A 119 -5.70 19.53 -0.86
CA GLU A 119 -6.72 20.29 -0.08
C GLU A 119 -7.43 21.43 -0.81
#